data_AF-A0A916LX39-F1
#
_entry.id   AF-A0A916LX39-F1
#
_cell.length_a   1.000
_cell.length_b   1.000
_cell.length_c   1.000
_cell.angle_alpha   90.00
_cell.angle_beta   90.00
_cell.angle_gamma   90.00
#
_symmetry.space_group_name_H-M   'P 1'
#
loop_
_entity.id
_entity.type
_entity.pdbx_description
1 polymer ?
#
loop_
_entity_poly.entity_id
_entity_poly.type
_entity_poly.pdbx_seq_one_letter_code
_entity_poly.pdbx_strand_id
1 'polypeptide(L)' 'MARITVEDCLEQVKSRFILVHLASQRARDLMKGAPALVHADNKAVVTALREVAAGKVKMVPKSSRKHELAEGE' A
#
# COMPACT_ATOMS: atom_id res chain seq x y z
N MET A 1 -2.63 20.31 -9.50
CA MET A 1 -2.64 18.87 -9.16
C MET A 1 -1.20 18.37 -9.24
N ALA A 2 -0.54 18.12 -8.11
CA ALA A 2 0.84 17.61 -8.16
C ALA A 2 0.85 16.23 -8.84
N ARG A 3 1.67 16.04 -9.87
CA ARG A 3 1.87 14.72 -10.48
C ARG A 3 2.76 13.92 -9.53
N ILE A 4 2.33 12.72 -9.17
CA ILE A 4 3.17 11.74 -8.50
C ILE A 4 3.86 10.88 -9.57
N THR A 5 5.14 10.58 -9.40
CA THR A 5 5.90 9.76 -10.33
C THR A 5 6.16 8.37 -9.74
N VAL A 6 6.58 7.43 -10.59
CA VAL A 6 6.90 6.07 -10.12
C VAL A 6 8.21 6.09 -9.35
N GLU A 7 9.12 6.99 -9.72
CA GLU A 7 10.40 7.25 -9.09
C GLU A 7 10.23 7.63 -7.62
N ASP A 8 9.31 8.55 -7.31
CA ASP A 8 8.97 8.96 -5.93
C ASP A 8 8.55 7.75 -5.06
N CYS A 9 7.83 6.79 -5.67
CA CYS A 9 7.39 5.58 -4.98
C CYS A 9 8.53 4.57 -4.79
N LEU A 10 9.44 4.50 -5.76
CA LEU A 10 10.58 3.57 -5.74
C LEU A 10 11.66 3.96 -4.74
N GLU A 11 11.74 5.23 -4.35
CA GLU A 11 12.57 5.67 -3.21
C GLU A 11 12.15 4.97 -1.90
N GLN A 12 10.87 4.66 -1.74
CA GLN A 12 10.33 3.99 -0.56
C GLN A 12 10.24 2.46 -0.73
N VAL A 13 10.04 1.98 -1.96
CA VAL A 13 9.87 0.56 -2.26
C VAL A 13 10.80 0.14 -3.40
N LYS A 14 11.85 -0.64 -3.07
CA LYS A 14 12.92 -1.01 -4.02
C LYS A 14 12.50 -1.91 -5.19
N SER A 15 11.27 -2.41 -5.23
CA SER A 15 10.78 -3.31 -6.28
C SER A 15 9.44 -2.85 -6.82
N ARG A 16 9.34 -2.75 -8.15
CA ARG A 16 8.10 -2.39 -8.85
C ARG A 16 6.98 -3.40 -8.62
N PHE A 17 7.30 -4.70 -8.51
CA PHE A 17 6.30 -5.73 -8.18
C PHE A 17 5.72 -5.53 -6.79
N ILE A 18 6.58 -5.21 -5.81
CA ILE A 18 6.14 -4.92 -4.44
C ILE A 18 5.31 -3.64 -4.42
N LEU A 19 5.72 -2.61 -5.16
CA LEU A 19 4.97 -1.36 -5.28
C LEU A 19 3.55 -1.62 -5.81
N VAL A 20 3.41 -2.39 -6.89
CA VAL A 20 2.10 -2.75 -7.46
C VAL A 20 1.24 -3.49 -6.44
N HIS A 21 1.79 -4.49 -5.75
CA HIS A 21 1.05 -5.24 -4.73
C HIS A 21 0.62 -4.36 -3.54
N LEU A 22 1.53 -3.53 -3.04
CA LEU A 22 1.28 -2.63 -1.91
C LEU A 22 0.22 -1.59 -2.25
N ALA A 23 0.37 -0.91 -3.39
CA ALA A 23 -0.56 0.11 -3.86
C ALA A 23 -1.95 -0.49 -4.16
N SER A 24 -2.01 -1.68 -4.77
CA SER A 24 -3.27 -2.37 -5.04
C SER A 24 -3.99 -2.76 -3.76
N GLN A 25 -3.27 -3.32 -2.77
CA GLN A 25 -3.85 -3.64 -1.47
C GLN A 25 -4.39 -2.38 -0.80
N ARG A 26 -3.56 -1.33 -0.72
CA ARG A 26 -3.94 -0.10 -0.04
C ARG A 26 -5.09 0.63 -0.71
N ALA A 27 -5.14 0.65 -2.04
CA ALA A 27 -6.26 1.20 -2.80
C ALA A 27 -7.57 0.49 -2.48
N ARG A 28 -7.56 -0.85 -2.33
CA ARG A 28 -8.75 -1.60 -1.90
C ARG A 28 -9.19 -1.20 -0.49
N ASP A 29 -8.26 -0.97 0.43
CA ASP A 29 -8.60 -0.54 1.79
C ASP A 29 -9.25 0.85 1.79
N LEU A 30 -8.71 1.78 1.00
CA LEU A 30 -9.30 3.11 0.80
C LEU A 30 -10.71 3.03 0.19
N MET A 31 -10.91 2.14 -0.78
CA MET A 31 -12.24 1.92 -1.38
C MET A 31 -13.24 1.31 -0.38
N LYS A 32 -12.77 0.58 0.63
CA LYS A 32 -13.58 0.05 1.73
C LYS A 32 -13.89 1.10 2.82
N GLY A 33 -13.45 2.34 2.65
CA GLY A 33 -13.67 3.42 3.60
C GLY A 33 -12.57 3.57 4.67
N ALA A 34 -11.40 2.93 4.49
CA ALA A 34 -10.28 3.20 5.37
C ALA A 34 -9.85 4.68 5.25
N PRO A 35 -9.44 5.32 6.36
CA PRO A 35 -9.03 6.71 6.33
C PRO A 35 -7.76 6.88 5.49
N ALA A 36 -7.74 7.93 4.66
CA ALA A 36 -6.55 8.35 3.94
C ALA A 36 -5.55 9.00 4.90
N LEU A 37 -4.28 8.63 4.76
CA LEU A 37 -3.16 9.14 5.57
C LEU A 37 -2.53 10.40 4.97
N VAL A 38 -2.89 10.72 3.73
CA VAL A 38 -2.48 11.92 3.00
C VAL A 38 -3.73 12.58 2.44
N HIS A 39 -3.80 13.91 2.57
CA HIS A 39 -4.89 14.68 1.97
C HIS A 39 -4.77 14.64 0.44
N ALA A 40 -5.73 14.00 -0.22
CA ALA A 40 -5.76 13.85 -1.66
C ALA A 40 -7.20 13.75 -2.18
N ASP A 41 -7.57 14.70 -3.04
CA ASP A 41 -8.83 14.69 -3.78
C ASP A 41 -8.68 13.85 -5.07
N ASN A 42 -8.23 12.61 -4.93
CA ASN A 42 -7.89 11.73 -6.06
C ASN A 42 -8.54 10.35 -5.91
N LYS A 43 -8.58 9.58 -7.00
CA LYS A 43 -8.98 8.16 -6.96
C LYS A 43 -8.09 7.38 -5.98
N ALA A 44 -8.66 6.36 -5.34
CA ALA A 44 -8.00 5.53 -4.33
C ALA A 44 -6.60 5.02 -4.73
N VAL A 45 -6.40 4.67 -5.99
CA VAL A 45 -5.09 4.23 -6.52
C VAL A 45 -4.03 5.33 -6.44
N VAL A 46 -4.39 6.57 -6.80
CA VAL A 46 -3.46 7.71 -6.75
C VAL A 46 -3.18 8.12 -5.31
N THR A 47 -4.20 8.09 -4.45
CA THR A 47 -4.03 8.33 -3.01
C THR A 47 -3.11 7.29 -2.38
N ALA A 48 -3.27 6.00 -2.71
CA ALA A 48 -2.38 4.94 -2.24
C ALA A 48 -0.92 5.16 -2.69
N LEU A 49 -0.67 5.51 -3.95
CA LEU A 49 0.69 5.81 -4.43
C LEU A 49 1.30 7.02 -3.71
N ARG A 50 0.50 8.06 -3.44
CA ARG A 50 0.93 9.22 -2.64
C ARG A 50 1.27 8.85 -1.21
N GLU A 51 0.50 7.98 -0.58
CA GLU A 51 0.81 7.48 0.77
C GLU A 51 2.09 6.64 0.79
N VAL A 52 2.34 5.85 -0.27
CA VAL A 52 3.59 5.08 -0.42
C VAL A 52 4.77 6.03 -0.59
N ALA A 53 4.70 7.01 -1.50
CA ALA A 53 5.76 8.01 -1.69
C ALA A 53 6.02 8.87 -0.45
N ALA A 54 4.98 9.18 0.33
CA ALA A 54 5.12 9.86 1.62
C ALA A 54 5.66 8.95 2.75
N GLY A 55 5.95 7.67 2.47
CA GLY A 55 6.44 6.71 3.44
C GLY A 55 5.42 6.35 4.55
N LYS A 56 4.14 6.68 4.35
CA LYS A 56 3.05 6.42 5.32
C LYS A 56 2.52 5.00 5.25
N VAL A 57 2.74 4.31 4.13
CA VAL A 57 2.35 2.92 3.90
C VAL A 57 3.60 2.12 3.58
N LYS A 58 3.84 1.05 4.35
CA LYS A 58 5.02 0.19 4.22
C LYS A 58 4.59 -1.27 4.19
N MET A 59 5.28 -2.08 3.38
CA MET A 59 5.11 -3.52 3.41
C MET A 59 5.84 -4.09 4.63
N VAL A 60 5.09 -4.74 5.52
CA VAL A 60 5.69 -5.53 6.60
C VAL A 60 5.84 -6.97 6.08
N PRO A 61 7.06 -7.50 5.93
CA PRO A 61 7.23 -8.90 5.57
C PRO A 61 6.60 -9.76 6.66
N LYS A 62 5.72 -10.68 6.27
CA LYS A 62 5.25 -11.73 7.19
C LYS A 62 6.45 -12.62 7.48
N SER A 63 7.20 -12.32 8.54
CA SER A 63 8.18 -13.23 9.13
C SER A 63 7.44 -14.52 9.52
N SER A 64 7.62 -15.56 8.72
CA SER A 64 7.43 -16.98 9.03
C SER A 64 6.42 -17.34 10.13
N ARG A 65 5.13 -17.10 9.90
CA ARG A 65 4.09 -17.98 10.49
C ARG A 65 3.91 -19.17 9.56
N LYS A 66 4.80 -20.15 9.68
CA LYS A 66 4.44 -21.54 9.38
C LYS A 66 3.73 -22.09 10.63
N HIS A 67 2.63 -22.79 10.38
CA HIS A 67 1.82 -23.60 11.29
C HIS A 67 0.77 -22.92 12.19
N GLU A 68 -0.39 -23.62 12.21
CA GLU A 68 -1.50 -23.57 13.16
C GLU A 68 -2.63 -22.57 12.88
N LEU A 69 -3.55 -22.96 11.99
CA LEU A 69 -4.93 -23.19 12.44
C LEU A 69 -5.28 -24.63 12.08
N ALA A 70 -5.37 -25.45 13.13
CA ALA A 70 -5.87 -26.81 13.09
C ALA A 70 -7.34 -26.83 12.65
N GLU A 71 -7.69 -27.97 12.08
CA GLU A 71 -9.07 -28.42 11.88
C GLU A 71 -9.85 -28.43 13.21
N GLY A 72 -11.14 -28.12 13.12
CA GLY A 72 -12.17 -28.66 14.01
C GLY A 72 -12.29 -28.09 15.41
N GLU A 73 -13.40 -27.38 15.66
CA GLU A 73 -14.45 -27.78 16.62
C GLU A 73 -15.82 -27.36 16.04
#